data_AF-A0A2T0LGV7-F1
#
_entry.id   AF-A0A2T0LGV7-F1
#
_cell.length_a   1.000
_cell.length_b   1.000
_cell.length_c   1.000
_cell.angle_alpha   90.00
_cell.angle_beta   90.00
_cell.angle_gamma   90.00
#
_symmetry.space_group_name_H-M   'P 1'
#
loop_
_entity.id
_entity.type
_entity.pdbx_description
1 polymer ?
#
loop_
_entity_poly.entity_id
_entity_poly.type
_entity_poly.pdbx_seq_one_letter_code
_entity_poly.pdbx_strand_id
1 'polypeptide(L)'
;MSEVGLRVNEACKLDLAGIKWDLGRFGKLHVRHGKGARGSGPRERMVPLINNAAATLRWFVEDVWGPVRRRPFPARSGAAVVGAQAHRRVGGSRR
;
A
#
# COMPACT_ATOMS: atom_id res chain seq x y z
N MET A 1 3.26 -8.11 13.33
CA MET A 1 2.05 -7.34 13.74
C MET A 1 1.12 -8.12 14.67
N SER A 2 0.97 -9.44 14.52
CA SER A 2 0.13 -10.25 15.43
C SER A 2 0.62 -10.24 16.88
N GLU A 3 1.92 -10.10 17.08
CA GLU A 3 2.57 -10.12 18.40
C GLU A 3 2.31 -8.88 19.26
N VAL A 4 1.87 -7.77 18.65
CA VAL A 4 1.47 -6.54 19.37
C VAL A 4 -0.04 -6.48 19.65
N GLY A 5 -0.79 -7.55 19.34
CA GLY A 5 -2.23 -7.62 19.58
C GLY A 5 -3.06 -6.70 18.68
N LEU A 6 -2.51 -6.35 17.51
CA LEU A 6 -3.20 -5.55 16.51
C LEU A 6 -4.07 -6.44 15.64
N ARG A 7 -5.34 -6.08 15.48
CA ARG A 7 -6.25 -6.84 14.61
C ARG A 7 -5.99 -6.48 13.15
N VAL A 8 -6.23 -7.43 12.23
CA VAL A 8 -6.04 -7.19 10.78
C VAL A 8 -6.81 -5.95 10.28
N ASN A 9 -8.04 -5.77 10.74
CA ASN A 9 -8.89 -4.65 10.33
C ASN A 9 -8.38 -3.29 10.86
N GLU A 10 -7.64 -3.30 11.97
CA GLU A 10 -6.97 -2.13 12.54
C GLU A 10 -5.69 -1.81 11.74
N ALA A 11 -4.95 -2.85 11.32
CA ALA A 11 -3.76 -2.69 10.48
C ALA A 11 -4.09 -2.09 9.11
N CYS A 12 -5.22 -2.48 8.51
CA CYS A 12 -5.66 -1.93 7.22
C CYS A 12 -6.07 -0.45 7.31
N LYS A 13 -6.35 0.07 8.51
CA LYS A 13 -6.78 1.46 8.75
C LYS A 13 -5.72 2.28 9.48
N LEU A 14 -4.48 1.82 9.41
CA LEU A 14 -3.35 2.42 10.10
C LEU A 14 -2.84 3.59 9.26
N ASP A 15 -2.64 4.73 9.92
CA ASP A 15 -2.13 5.95 9.30
C ASP A 15 -0.73 6.26 9.84
N LEU A 16 0.14 6.78 8.97
CA LEU A 16 1.50 7.20 9.33
C LEU A 16 1.49 8.26 10.43
N ALA A 17 0.49 9.15 10.42
CA ALA A 17 0.31 10.15 11.48
C ALA A 17 -0.02 9.53 12.85
N GLY A 18 -0.50 8.29 12.88
CA GLY A 18 -0.77 7.54 14.10
C GLY A 18 0.47 6.92 14.73
N ILE A 19 1.61 6.89 14.04
CA ILE A 19 2.83 6.25 14.52
C ILE A 19 3.62 7.26 15.36
N LYS A 20 3.82 6.95 16.64
CA LYS A 20 4.62 7.77 17.56
C LYS A 20 5.91 7.02 17.93
N TRP A 21 6.96 7.27 17.14
CA TRP A 21 8.26 6.64 17.29
C TRP A 21 8.92 6.97 18.63
N ASP A 22 8.84 8.23 19.06
CA ASP A 22 9.54 8.72 20.27
C ASP A 22 8.71 8.57 21.55
N LEU A 23 7.51 7.98 21.46
CA LEU A 23 6.64 7.86 22.62
C LEU A 23 6.97 6.61 23.45
N GLY A 24 7.87 6.77 24.42
CA GLY A 24 8.35 5.69 25.30
C GLY A 24 9.47 4.86 24.66
N ARG A 25 9.94 3.82 25.36
CA ARG A 25 11.14 3.06 24.97
C ARG A 25 11.06 2.36 23.61
N PHE A 26 9.86 1.92 23.22
CA PHE A 26 9.64 1.14 22.00
C PHE A 26 8.82 1.90 20.95
N GLY A 27 8.32 3.09 21.27
CA GLY A 27 7.30 3.79 20.50
C GLY A 27 5.89 3.22 20.73
N LYS A 28 4.89 3.99 20.31
CA LYS A 28 3.48 3.60 20.39
C LYS A 28 2.75 3.91 19.09
N LEU A 29 1.75 3.11 18.82
CA LEU A 29 0.86 3.26 17.69
C LEU A 29 -0.53 3.65 18.16
N HIS A 30 -1.06 4.74 17.59
CA HIS A 30 -2.42 5.19 17.84
C HIS A 30 -3.39 4.50 16.88
N VAL A 31 -4.23 3.60 17.40
CA VAL A 31 -5.28 2.93 16.65
C VAL A 31 -6.57 3.72 16.79
N ARG A 32 -6.96 4.47 15.77
CA ARG A 32 -8.18 5.31 15.75
C ARG A 32 -9.46 4.53 15.45
N HIS A 33 -9.33 3.46 14.67
CA HIS A 33 -10.46 2.63 14.26
C HIS A 33 -10.43 1.24 14.89
N GLY A 34 -10.25 1.20 16.22
CA GLY A 34 -10.32 -0.05 16.97
C GLY A 34 -11.72 -0.62 16.98
N LYS A 35 -11.85 -1.95 17.00
CA LYS A 35 -13.17 -2.59 17.10
C LYS A 35 -13.76 -2.30 18.49
N GLY A 36 -14.87 -1.56 18.50
CA GLY A 36 -15.72 -1.36 19.67
C GLY A 36 -16.45 -2.63 20.09
N ALA A 37 -17.05 -2.59 21.26
CA ALA A 37 -17.88 -3.67 21.78
C ALA A 37 -19.34 -3.18 21.87
N ARG A 38 -20.31 -4.06 21.60
CA ARG A 38 -21.75 -3.76 21.79
C ARG A 38 -22.25 -2.50 21.06
N GLY A 39 -21.80 -2.28 19.82
CA GLY A 39 -22.24 -1.11 19.04
C GLY A 39 -21.68 0.23 19.50
N SER A 40 -20.67 0.25 20.38
CA SER A 40 -20.06 1.47 20.94
C SER A 40 -19.29 2.35 19.92
N GLY A 41 -19.40 2.08 18.62
CA GLY A 41 -18.58 2.70 17.59
C GLY A 41 -17.08 2.32 17.68
N PRO A 42 -16.24 2.91 16.81
CA PRO A 42 -14.80 2.69 16.84
C PRO A 42 -14.21 3.12 18.19
N ARG A 43 -13.34 2.28 18.77
CA ARG A 43 -12.69 2.56 20.05
C ARG A 43 -11.21 2.84 19.85
N GLU A 44 -10.79 4.05 20.16
CA GLU A 44 -9.38 4.44 20.06
C GLU A 44 -8.55 3.78 21.17
N ARG A 45 -7.34 3.32 20.83
CA ARG A 45 -6.38 2.77 21.81
C ARG A 45 -4.94 2.97 21.37
N MET A 46 -4.03 2.97 22.34
CA MET A 46 -2.59 2.96 22.09
C MET A 46 -2.05 1.52 22.16
N VAL A 47 -1.27 1.13 21.16
CA VAL A 47 -0.59 -0.17 21.10
C VAL A 47 0.92 0.05 21.17
N PRO A 48 1.65 -0.56 22.11
CA PRO A 48 3.09 -0.41 22.16
C PRO A 48 3.75 -1.21 21.04
N LEU A 49 4.79 -0.64 20.42
CA LEU A 49 5.52 -1.29 19.31
C LEU A 49 6.60 -2.25 19.83
N ILE A 50 6.18 -3.21 20.66
CA ILE A 50 7.05 -4.25 21.26
C ILE A 50 7.37 -5.37 20.26
N ASN A 51 8.24 -6.31 20.65
CA ASN A 51 8.63 -7.48 19.86
C ASN A 51 9.10 -7.10 18.44
N ASN A 52 9.99 -6.12 18.36
CA ASN A 52 10.55 -5.63 17.10
C ASN A 52 9.53 -5.01 16.12
N ALA A 53 8.27 -4.79 16.53
CA ALA A 53 7.25 -4.22 15.66
C ALA A 53 7.61 -2.81 15.16
N ALA A 54 8.35 -2.02 15.96
CA ALA A 54 8.85 -0.72 15.53
C ALA A 54 9.79 -0.84 14.31
N ALA A 55 10.73 -1.79 14.33
CA ALA A 55 11.64 -2.01 13.21
C ALA A 55 10.89 -2.54 11.97
N THR A 56 9.95 -3.48 12.15
CA THR A 56 9.11 -3.97 11.05
C THR A 56 8.28 -2.85 10.42
N LEU A 57 7.71 -1.96 11.23
CA LEU A 57 6.91 -0.85 10.74
C LEU A 57 7.80 0.18 10.03
N ARG A 58 9.01 0.44 10.55
CA ARG A 58 9.99 1.32 9.91
C ARG A 58 10.41 0.80 8.54
N TRP A 59 10.76 -0.48 8.45
CA TRP A 59 11.05 -1.16 7.18
C TRP A 59 9.89 -1.01 6.19
N PHE A 60 8.65 -1.25 6.62
CA PHE A 60 7.48 -1.10 5.75
C PHE A 60 7.32 0.33 5.22
N VAL A 61 7.51 1.34 6.08
CA VAL A 61 7.38 2.74 5.68
C VAL A 61 8.49 3.16 4.71
N GLU A 62 9.73 2.76 4.99
CA GLU A 62 10.91 3.16 4.23
C GLU A 62 11.00 2.41 2.88
N ASP A 63 10.79 1.09 2.88
CA ASP A 63 11.08 0.24 1.73
C ASP A 63 9.84 -0.12 0.90
N VAL A 64 8.65 -0.13 1.51
CA VAL A 64 7.41 -0.46 0.79
C VAL A 64 6.64 0.80 0.45
N TRP A 65 6.28 1.61 1.45
CA TRP A 65 5.44 2.78 1.24
C TRP A 65 6.17 3.91 0.50
N GLY A 66 7.41 4.21 0.89
CA GLY A 66 8.22 5.26 0.26
C GLY A 66 8.35 5.11 -1.26
N PRO A 67 8.81 3.95 -1.76
CA PRO A 67 8.93 3.69 -3.20
C PRO A 67 7.59 3.65 -3.92
N VAL A 68 6.52 3.09 -3.31
CA VAL A 68 5.17 3.08 -3.90
C VAL A 68 4.66 4.49 -4.15
N ARG A 69 4.89 5.43 -3.23
CA ARG A 69 4.49 6.84 -3.42
C ARG A 69 5.34 7.55 -4.47
N ARG A 70 6.58 7.13 -4.70
CA ARG A 70 7.53 7.75 -5.63
C ARG A 70 7.46 7.19 -7.05
N ARG A 71 6.94 5.98 -7.23
CA ARG A 71 6.77 5.39 -8.57
C ARG A 71 5.52 5.97 -9.22
N PRO A 72 5.64 6.63 -10.38
CA PRO A 72 4.47 6.89 -11.21
C PRO A 72 3.85 5.54 -11.56
N PHE A 73 2.51 5.46 -11.57
CA PHE A 73 1.87 4.35 -12.26
C PHE A 73 2.44 4.32 -13.68
N PRO A 74 2.86 3.16 -14.21
CA PRO A 74 3.18 3.09 -15.61
C PRO A 74 1.91 3.54 -16.33
N ALA A 75 1.95 4.72 -16.95
CA ALA A 75 0.98 5.09 -17.95
C ALA A 75 0.95 3.90 -18.89
N ARG A 76 -0.23 3.29 -19.08
CA ARG A 76 -0.41 2.16 -20.01
C ARG A 76 0.39 2.52 -21.26
N SER A 77 1.56 1.90 -21.41
CA SER A 77 2.36 2.03 -22.62
C SER A 77 1.43 1.49 -23.68
N GLY A 78 0.95 2.38 -24.55
CA GLY A 78 0.06 2.01 -25.64
C GLY A 78 0.71 0.83 -26.34
N ALA A 79 0.05 -0.32 -26.29
CA ALA A 79 0.43 -1.44 -27.13
C ALA A 79 0.29 -0.92 -28.56
N ALA A 80 1.40 -0.50 -29.14
CA ALA A 80 1.48 -0.22 -30.55
C ALA A 80 1.14 -1.54 -31.24
N VAL A 81 -0.04 -1.57 -31.86
CA VAL A 81 -0.45 -2.67 -32.73
C VAL A 81 0.48 -2.61 -33.94
N VAL A 82 1.57 -3.37 -33.87
CA VAL A 82 2.48 -3.56 -35.00
C VAL A 82 1.77 -4.44 -36.02
N GLY A 83 1.59 -3.91 -37.23
CA GLY A 83 1.61 -4.69 -38.46
C GLY A 83 0.27 -5.01 -39.11
N ALA A 84 -0.37 -4.01 -39.72
CA ALA A 84 -1.24 -4.26 -40.88
C ALA A 84 -0.39 -4.04 -42.15
N GLN A 85 0.27 -5.11 -42.63
CA GLN A 85 0.88 -5.12 -43.96
C GLN A 85 -0.23 -5.00 -45.01
N ALA A 86 -0.34 -3.83 -45.62
CA ALA A 86 -1.20 -3.61 -46.78
C ALA A 86 -0.64 -4.38 -47.98
N HIS A 87 -1.32 -5.44 -48.37
CA HIS A 87 -1.04 -6.21 -49.58
C HIS A 87 -1.32 -5.32 -50.80
N ARG A 88 -0.27 -4.75 -51.41
CA ARG A 88 -0.37 -4.07 -52.72
C ARG A 88 -0.82 -5.09 -53.77
N ARG A 89 -2.04 -4.93 -54.29
CA ARG A 89 -2.44 -5.59 -55.53
C ARG A 89 -1.78 -4.89 -56.71
N VAL A 90 -0.75 -5.50 -57.27
CA VAL A 90 -0.30 -5.21 -58.65
C VAL A 90 -1.24 -5.97 -59.58
N GLY A 91 -2.30 -5.31 -60.02
CA GLY A 91 -3.16 -5.79 -61.11
C GLY A 91 -2.53 -5.42 -62.44
N GLY A 92 -1.92 -6.40 -63.09
CA GLY A 92 -1.26 -6.26 -64.38
C GLY A 92 -2.24 -5.93 -65.52
N SER A 93 -1.81 -4.97 -66.34
CA SER A 93 -2.33 -4.72 -67.68
C SER A 93 -2.12 -5.97 -68.56
N ARG A 94 -3.21 -6.47 -69.14
CA ARG A 94 -3.19 -7.25 -70.38
C ARG A 94 -4.44 -6.93 -71.21
N ARG A 95 -4.14 -6.45 -72.42
CA ARG A 95 -4.99 -6.26 -73.63
C ARG A 95 -5.75 -4.95 -73.71
#